data_AF-A0A7S0B2H7-F1
#
_entry.id   AF-A0A7S0B2H7-F1
#
_cell.length_a   1.000
_cell.length_b   1.000
_cell.length_c   1.000
_cell.angle_alpha   90.00
_cell.angle_beta   90.00
_cell.angle_gamma   90.00
#
_symmetry.space_group_name_H-M   'P 1'
#
loop_
_entity.id
_entity.type
_entity.pdbx_description
1 polymer ?
#
loop_
_entity_poly.entity_id
_entity_poly.type
_entity_poly.pdbx_seq_one_letter_code
_entity_poly.pdbx_strand_id
1 'polypeptide(L)'
;AAPPVLVRAAVDAEALRDVVEVAETISRGQAVLCTVEGSILVAADMAAAVHVEDSTGIVRPARVWELEHPWASKADGSFVRKAKPLFTFVEAGFRVSAWSLGGGPSDTLGLGSNLRVILAVPRDAFYDAVMGPLVPWVTATAATPVVALVSFTLTAGLLRCCLAVWRRHQAAMVLSQS
;
A
#
# COMPACT_ATOMS: atom_id res chain seq x y z
N ALA A 1 2.92 -36.04 -38.32
CA ALA A 1 2.65 -34.79 -37.58
C ALA A 1 3.90 -33.93 -37.65
N ALA A 2 3.80 -32.67 -38.08
CA ALA A 2 4.96 -31.77 -38.07
C ALA A 2 5.38 -31.50 -36.62
N PRO A 3 6.68 -31.46 -36.31
CA PRO A 3 7.14 -31.15 -34.96
C PRO A 3 6.70 -29.72 -34.58
N PRO A 4 6.33 -29.48 -33.31
CA PRO A 4 5.97 -28.13 -32.87
C PRO A 4 7.16 -27.19 -33.04
N VAL A 5 6.93 -26.06 -33.71
CA VAL A 5 7.93 -25.00 -33.87
C VAL A 5 8.14 -24.35 -32.50
N LEU A 6 9.29 -24.62 -31.89
CA LEU A 6 9.65 -24.07 -30.59
C LEU A 6 10.40 -22.75 -30.82
N VAL A 7 9.69 -21.63 -30.71
CA VAL A 7 10.28 -20.30 -30.82
C VAL A 7 10.91 -19.95 -29.48
N ARG A 8 12.25 -19.92 -29.41
CA ARG A 8 12.99 -19.39 -28.26
C ARG A 8 13.23 -17.91 -28.51
N ALA A 9 12.52 -17.05 -27.77
CA ALA A 9 12.84 -15.63 -27.70
C ALA A 9 13.63 -15.39 -26.42
N ALA A 10 14.89 -14.94 -26.57
CA ALA A 10 15.64 -14.37 -25.47
C ALA A 10 15.35 -12.88 -25.46
N VAL A 11 14.69 -12.39 -24.41
CA VAL A 11 14.49 -10.96 -24.21
C VAL A 11 15.64 -10.48 -23.34
N ASP A 12 16.43 -9.55 -23.88
CA ASP A 12 17.35 -8.78 -23.05
C ASP A 12 16.52 -7.91 -22.12
N ALA A 13 16.53 -8.28 -20.84
CA ALA A 13 15.70 -7.67 -19.81
C ALA A 13 16.44 -6.56 -19.05
N GLU A 14 17.68 -6.20 -19.45
CA GLU A 14 18.50 -5.21 -18.73
C GLU A 14 17.77 -3.87 -18.60
N ALA A 15 17.24 -3.34 -19.70
CA ALA A 15 16.47 -2.09 -19.70
C ALA A 15 15.19 -2.16 -18.84
N LEU A 16 14.57 -3.34 -18.72
CA LEU A 16 13.40 -3.53 -17.86
C LEU A 16 13.80 -3.71 -16.39
N ARG A 17 15.00 -4.24 -16.13
CA ARG A 17 15.57 -4.36 -14.78
C ARG A 17 15.89 -2.98 -14.22
N ASP A 18 16.42 -2.10 -15.05
CA ASP A 18 16.65 -0.69 -14.67
C ASP A 18 15.36 -0.01 -14.20
N VAL A 19 14.23 -0.27 -14.86
CA VAL A 19 12.92 0.27 -14.44
C VAL A 19 12.52 -0.24 -13.06
N VAL A 20 12.73 -1.52 -12.80
CA VAL A 20 12.43 -2.15 -11.50
C VAL A 20 13.37 -1.60 -10.41
N GLU A 21 14.67 -1.54 -10.67
CA GLU A 21 15.67 -1.02 -9.73
C GLU A 21 15.40 0.44 -9.36
N VAL A 22 15.06 1.27 -10.36
CA VAL A 22 14.68 2.67 -10.13
C VAL A 22 13.40 2.76 -9.31
N ALA A 23 12.40 1.92 -9.59
CA ALA A 23 11.15 1.90 -8.84
C ALA A 23 11.37 1.49 -7.37
N GLU A 24 12.22 0.49 -7.10
CA GLU A 24 12.60 0.11 -5.73
C GLU A 24 13.36 1.22 -5.02
N THR A 25 14.33 1.83 -5.70
CA THR A 25 15.15 2.92 -5.14
C THR A 25 14.29 4.12 -4.72
N ILE A 26 13.36 4.54 -5.59
CA ILE A 26 12.47 5.68 -5.31
C ILE A 26 11.45 5.35 -4.23
N SER A 27 10.88 4.14 -4.28
CA SER A 27 9.82 3.74 -3.34
C SER A 27 10.33 3.27 -1.98
N ARG A 28 11.64 3.00 -1.85
CA ARG A 28 12.23 2.28 -0.70
C ARG A 28 11.47 0.98 -0.40
N GLY A 29 10.98 0.33 -1.46
CA GLY A 29 10.14 -0.85 -1.42
C GLY A 29 10.60 -1.89 -2.42
N GLN A 30 9.69 -2.81 -2.75
CA GLN A 30 9.94 -3.88 -3.71
C GLN A 30 9.11 -3.64 -4.97
N ALA A 31 9.70 -3.92 -6.13
CA ALA A 31 9.03 -3.79 -7.40
C ALA A 31 9.26 -5.05 -8.24
N VAL A 32 8.21 -5.47 -8.94
CA VAL A 32 8.30 -6.55 -9.92
C VAL A 32 7.53 -6.17 -11.18
N LEU A 33 8.09 -6.52 -12.33
CA LEU A 33 7.43 -6.42 -13.62
C LEU A 33 6.92 -7.80 -14.01
N CYS A 34 5.61 -7.90 -14.25
CA CYS A 34 4.95 -9.15 -14.59
C CYS A 34 4.00 -8.99 -15.78
N THR A 35 3.59 -10.12 -16.35
CA THR A 35 2.52 -10.14 -17.35
C THR A 35 1.16 -9.91 -16.69
N VAL A 36 0.14 -9.70 -17.51
CA VAL A 36 -1.26 -9.57 -17.07
C VAL A 36 -1.77 -10.83 -16.37
N GLU A 37 -1.18 -12.00 -16.64
CA GLU A 37 -1.43 -13.27 -15.94
C GLU A 37 -0.68 -13.38 -14.60
N GLY A 38 0.24 -12.47 -14.31
CA GLY A 38 1.05 -12.46 -13.09
C GLY A 38 2.36 -13.24 -13.18
N SER A 39 2.79 -13.66 -14.37
CA SER A 39 4.11 -14.26 -14.57
C SER A 39 5.19 -13.18 -14.49
N ILE A 40 6.17 -13.32 -13.60
CA ILE A 40 7.23 -12.34 -13.40
C ILE A 40 8.18 -12.41 -14.58
N LEU A 41 8.40 -11.26 -15.21
CA LEU A 41 9.39 -11.09 -16.27
C LEU A 41 10.70 -10.57 -15.70
N VAL A 42 10.61 -9.62 -14.76
CA VAL A 42 11.77 -8.94 -14.19
C VAL A 42 11.53 -8.60 -12.72
N ALA A 43 12.56 -8.82 -11.91
CA ALA A 43 12.68 -8.40 -10.52
C ALA A 43 14.09 -7.85 -10.29
N ALA A 44 14.31 -7.10 -9.20
CA ALA A 44 15.66 -6.64 -8.85
C ALA A 44 16.61 -7.82 -8.60
N ASP A 45 16.13 -8.84 -7.88
CA ASP A 45 16.75 -10.15 -7.83
C ASP A 45 16.08 -11.10 -8.84
N MET A 46 16.77 -11.39 -9.94
CA MET A 46 16.26 -12.27 -10.99
C MET A 46 16.09 -13.74 -10.54
N ALA A 47 16.67 -14.14 -9.40
CA ALA A 47 16.36 -15.45 -8.82
C ALA A 47 14.88 -15.55 -8.42
N ALA A 48 14.28 -14.45 -7.96
CA ALA A 48 12.87 -14.39 -7.59
C ALA A 48 11.92 -14.42 -8.81
N ALA A 49 12.43 -14.20 -10.02
CA ALA A 49 11.63 -14.26 -11.25
C ALA A 49 11.38 -15.69 -11.75
N VAL A 50 12.05 -16.69 -11.15
CA VAL A 50 12.05 -18.07 -11.62
C VAL A 50 11.51 -18.98 -10.54
N HIS A 51 10.65 -19.91 -10.93
CA HIS A 51 10.14 -20.98 -10.07
C HIS A 51 10.55 -22.33 -10.63
N VAL A 52 11.08 -23.18 -9.75
CA VAL A 52 11.44 -24.56 -10.06
C VAL A 52 10.40 -25.47 -9.43
N GLU A 53 9.75 -26.30 -10.23
CA GLU A 53 8.80 -27.27 -9.73
C GLU A 53 9.55 -28.49 -9.17
N ASP A 54 9.47 -28.70 -7.85
CA ASP A 54 10.26 -29.74 -7.14
C ASP A 54 10.03 -31.17 -7.65
N SER A 55 8.83 -31.46 -8.16
CA SER A 55 8.45 -32.80 -8.63
C SER A 55 8.94 -33.12 -10.04
N THR A 56 9.09 -32.10 -10.90
CA THR A 56 9.40 -32.28 -12.33
C THR A 56 10.76 -31.71 -12.72
N GLY A 57 11.34 -30.83 -11.90
CA GLY A 57 12.52 -30.04 -12.21
C GLY A 57 12.28 -28.99 -13.31
N ILE A 58 11.02 -28.75 -13.70
CA ILE A 58 10.69 -27.79 -14.74
C ILE A 58 10.89 -26.38 -14.20
N VAL A 59 11.61 -25.58 -14.97
CA VAL A 59 11.86 -24.17 -14.70
C VAL A 59 10.86 -23.34 -15.47
N ARG A 60 10.12 -22.48 -14.76
CA ARG A 60 9.15 -21.54 -15.36
C ARG A 60 9.25 -20.16 -14.71
N PRO A 61 8.71 -19.11 -15.34
CA PRO A 61 8.53 -17.85 -14.64
C PRO A 61 7.73 -18.04 -13.35
N ALA A 62 8.22 -17.49 -12.25
CA ALA A 62 7.50 -17.42 -11.00
C ALA A 62 6.26 -16.54 -11.18
N ARG A 63 5.19 -16.85 -10.46
CA ARG A 63 4.04 -15.95 -10.38
C ARG A 63 4.20 -15.02 -9.20
N VAL A 64 3.62 -13.82 -9.30
CA VAL A 64 3.71 -12.80 -8.23
C VAL A 64 3.30 -13.35 -6.87
N TRP A 65 2.23 -14.15 -6.81
CA TRP A 65 1.73 -14.73 -5.57
C TRP A 65 2.51 -15.96 -5.08
N GLU A 66 3.52 -16.40 -5.83
CA GLU A 66 4.45 -17.48 -5.45
C GLU A 66 5.73 -16.92 -4.81
N LEU A 67 5.90 -15.58 -4.78
CA LEU A 67 7.03 -14.95 -4.11
C LEU A 67 7.02 -15.23 -2.61
N GLU A 68 8.22 -15.39 -2.03
CA GLU A 68 8.45 -15.58 -0.59
C GLU A 68 8.30 -14.26 0.20
N HIS A 69 7.23 -13.52 -0.08
CA HIS A 69 6.92 -12.26 0.58
C HIS A 69 5.55 -12.32 1.25
N PRO A 70 5.40 -11.77 2.47
CA PRO A 70 4.13 -11.80 3.21
C PRO A 70 2.94 -11.21 2.44
N TRP A 71 3.20 -10.25 1.55
CA TRP A 71 2.18 -9.57 0.76
C TRP A 71 1.82 -10.29 -0.54
N ALA A 72 2.66 -11.22 -1.01
CA ALA A 72 2.55 -11.87 -2.31
C ALA A 72 1.23 -12.65 -2.45
N SER A 73 0.84 -13.39 -1.40
CA SER A 73 -0.37 -14.21 -1.39
C SER A 73 -1.66 -13.44 -1.68
N LYS A 74 -1.69 -12.12 -1.39
CA LYS A 74 -2.83 -11.24 -1.69
C LYS A 74 -2.78 -10.61 -3.08
N ALA A 75 -1.63 -10.64 -3.75
CA ALA A 75 -1.46 -10.13 -5.11
C ALA A 75 -1.89 -11.18 -6.15
N ASP A 76 -3.16 -11.62 -6.09
CA ASP A 76 -3.70 -12.65 -6.97
C ASP A 76 -3.85 -12.19 -8.44
N GLY A 77 -4.14 -13.13 -9.34
CA GLY A 77 -4.34 -12.81 -10.76
C GLY A 77 -5.53 -11.87 -11.03
N SER A 78 -6.46 -11.68 -10.09
CA SER A 78 -7.54 -10.70 -10.23
C SER A 78 -7.06 -9.27 -9.94
N PHE A 79 -6.18 -9.13 -8.93
CA PHE A 79 -5.51 -7.90 -8.57
C PHE A 79 -4.58 -7.43 -9.70
N VAL A 80 -3.73 -8.33 -10.20
CA VAL A 80 -2.79 -8.03 -11.29
C VAL A 80 -3.51 -7.61 -12.57
N ARG A 81 -4.61 -8.29 -12.94
CA ARG A 81 -5.39 -7.94 -14.14
C ARG A 81 -6.03 -6.57 -14.05
N LYS A 82 -6.56 -6.21 -12.88
CA LYS A 82 -7.26 -4.93 -12.68
C LYS A 82 -6.31 -3.76 -12.80
N ALA A 83 -5.13 -3.84 -12.16
CA ALA A 83 -4.05 -2.83 -12.20
C ALA A 83 -4.51 -1.38 -12.35
N LYS A 84 -5.44 -0.97 -11.47
CA LYS A 84 -5.99 0.37 -11.49
C LYS A 84 -5.19 1.25 -10.52
N PRO A 85 -4.96 2.53 -10.85
CA PRO A 85 -4.19 3.48 -10.02
C PRO A 85 -4.69 3.63 -8.57
N LEU A 86 -5.95 3.29 -8.31
CA LEU A 86 -6.59 3.40 -6.99
C LEU A 86 -6.80 2.05 -6.29
N PHE A 87 -6.44 0.94 -6.92
CA PHE A 87 -6.63 -0.38 -6.35
C PHE A 87 -5.36 -0.80 -5.60
N THR A 88 -5.34 -0.51 -4.30
CA THR A 88 -4.25 -0.89 -3.40
C THR A 88 -4.78 -1.73 -2.25
N PHE A 89 -4.00 -2.69 -1.80
CA PHE A 89 -4.26 -3.38 -0.54
C PHE A 89 -3.10 -3.17 0.42
N VAL A 90 -3.35 -3.47 1.69
CA VAL A 90 -2.31 -3.43 2.72
C VAL A 90 -2.21 -4.80 3.36
N GLU A 91 -1.00 -5.35 3.39
CA GLU A 91 -0.72 -6.66 3.98
C GLU A 91 0.64 -6.68 4.65
N ALA A 92 0.71 -7.23 5.87
CA ALA A 92 1.96 -7.42 6.61
C ALA A 92 2.87 -6.17 6.68
N GLY A 93 2.26 -4.99 6.79
CA GLY A 93 3.00 -3.71 6.84
C GLY A 93 3.38 -3.13 5.47
N PHE A 94 3.03 -3.78 4.36
CA PHE A 94 3.25 -3.29 3.00
C PHE A 94 1.96 -2.76 2.38
N ARG A 95 2.04 -1.60 1.73
CA ARG A 95 1.02 -1.11 0.81
C ARG A 95 1.40 -1.56 -0.59
N VAL A 96 0.57 -2.42 -1.18
CA VAL A 96 0.80 -2.99 -2.50
C VAL A 96 -0.13 -2.34 -3.52
N SER A 97 0.42 -2.01 -4.69
CA SER A 97 -0.27 -1.40 -5.82
C SER A 97 0.14 -2.07 -7.12
N ALA A 98 -0.75 -2.12 -8.10
CA ALA A 98 -0.48 -2.64 -9.43
C ALA A 98 -0.79 -1.59 -10.49
N TRP A 99 0.12 -1.42 -11.44
CA TRP A 99 0.11 -0.38 -12.45
C TRP A 99 0.28 -1.01 -13.83
N SER A 100 -0.50 -0.57 -14.82
CA SER A 100 -0.20 -0.90 -16.22
C SER A 100 1.03 -0.13 -16.68
N LEU A 101 2.00 -0.80 -17.31
CA LEU A 101 3.17 -0.13 -17.87
C LEU A 101 2.78 0.64 -19.13
N GLY A 102 2.35 1.89 -18.97
CA GLY A 102 2.02 2.78 -20.08
C GLY A 102 3.28 3.26 -20.77
N GLY A 103 3.36 3.04 -22.08
CA GLY A 103 4.38 3.62 -22.93
C GLY A 103 4.14 5.09 -23.25
N GLY A 104 5.18 5.78 -23.73
CA GLY A 104 5.02 7.08 -24.38
C GLY A 104 4.09 7.00 -25.60
N PRO A 105 3.52 8.14 -26.05
CA PRO A 105 2.43 8.15 -27.02
C PRO A 105 2.73 7.57 -28.42
N SER A 106 3.99 7.32 -28.78
CA SER A 106 4.38 6.88 -30.14
C SER A 106 4.77 5.40 -30.24
N ASP A 107 5.60 4.86 -29.35
CA ASP A 107 6.33 3.60 -29.64
C ASP A 107 5.98 2.41 -28.73
N THR A 108 5.21 2.63 -27.66
CA THR A 108 5.08 1.65 -26.56
C THR A 108 3.65 1.47 -26.04
N LEU A 109 2.64 1.91 -26.82
CA LEU A 109 1.21 1.82 -26.47
C LEU A 109 0.73 0.39 -26.11
N GLY A 110 1.35 -0.64 -26.72
CA GLY A 110 1.00 -2.05 -26.49
C GLY A 110 1.57 -2.66 -25.21
N LEU A 111 2.48 -2.00 -24.49
CA LEU A 111 3.03 -2.54 -23.25
C LEU A 111 2.00 -2.52 -22.11
N GLY A 112 1.13 -1.50 -22.08
CA GLY A 112 0.14 -1.34 -21.02
C GLY A 112 -0.98 -2.37 -21.06
N SER A 113 -1.21 -3.06 -22.19
CA SER A 113 -2.20 -4.13 -22.26
C SER A 113 -1.71 -5.42 -21.60
N ASN A 114 -0.42 -5.72 -21.75
CA ASN A 114 0.16 -7.02 -21.40
C ASN A 114 1.04 -6.99 -20.14
N LEU A 115 1.62 -5.84 -19.78
CA LEU A 115 2.56 -5.73 -18.67
C LEU A 115 1.99 -4.95 -17.49
N ARG A 116 2.40 -5.39 -16.30
CA ARG A 116 2.00 -4.87 -15.00
C ARG A 116 3.24 -4.65 -14.14
N VAL A 117 3.34 -3.48 -13.53
CA VAL A 117 4.30 -3.20 -12.48
C VAL A 117 3.59 -3.34 -11.15
N ILE A 118 4.10 -4.19 -10.28
CA ILE A 118 3.62 -4.33 -8.92
C ILE A 118 4.63 -3.67 -8.01
N LEU A 119 4.14 -2.78 -7.16
CA LEU A 119 4.94 -2.02 -6.22
C LEU A 119 4.43 -2.29 -4.82
N ALA A 120 5.28 -2.88 -3.98
CA ALA A 120 5.04 -3.16 -2.58
C ALA A 120 5.90 -2.24 -1.71
N VAL A 121 5.27 -1.22 -1.14
CA VAL A 121 5.95 -0.19 -0.34
C VAL A 121 5.72 -0.45 1.14
N PRO A 122 6.77 -0.63 1.97
CA PRO A 122 6.58 -0.75 3.40
C PRO A 122 5.97 0.55 3.93
N ARG A 123 5.05 0.47 4.91
CA ARG A 123 4.44 1.65 5.54
C ARG A 123 5.49 2.61 6.10
N ASP A 124 6.61 2.06 6.51
CA ASP A 124 7.70 2.80 7.12
C ASP A 124 8.59 3.52 6.09
N ALA A 125 8.43 3.25 4.79
CA ALA A 125 9.22 3.86 3.71
C ALA A 125 9.14 5.39 3.69
N PHE A 126 7.99 5.94 4.07
CA PHE A 126 7.73 7.38 4.08
C PHE A 126 8.20 8.06 5.37
N TYR A 127 8.55 7.29 6.41
CA TYR A 127 9.16 7.84 7.61
C TYR A 127 10.64 7.99 7.31
N ASP A 128 11.02 9.19 6.90
CA ASP A 128 12.42 9.52 6.81
C ASP A 128 13.05 9.35 8.20
N ALA A 129 14.28 8.81 8.28
CA ALA A 129 14.93 8.50 9.57
C ALA A 129 15.00 9.71 10.51
N VAL A 130 14.94 10.92 9.94
CA VAL A 130 14.90 12.21 10.65
C VAL A 130 13.49 12.59 11.10
N MET A 131 12.45 12.29 10.31
CA MET A 131 11.07 12.68 10.62
C MET A 131 10.31 11.65 11.47
N GLY A 132 10.66 10.36 11.38
CA GLY A 132 10.03 9.28 12.15
C GLY A 132 9.89 9.59 13.65
N PRO A 133 10.97 10.00 14.34
CA PRO A 133 10.91 10.37 15.76
C PRO A 133 10.06 11.61 16.07
N LEU A 134 9.81 12.47 15.08
CA LEU A 134 9.06 13.72 15.24
C LEU A 134 7.55 13.54 15.02
N VAL A 135 7.12 12.48 14.34
CA VAL A 135 5.69 12.23 14.06
C VAL A 135 4.83 12.15 15.34
N PRO A 136 5.24 11.48 16.43
CA PRO A 136 4.47 11.47 17.67
C PRO A 136 4.31 12.87 18.28
N TRP A 137 5.35 13.70 18.20
CA TRP A 137 5.33 15.07 18.70
C TRP A 137 4.45 15.99 17.86
N VAL A 138 4.54 15.87 16.53
CA VAL A 138 3.69 16.65 15.60
C VAL A 138 2.22 16.26 15.74
N THR A 139 1.92 14.96 15.86
CA THR A 139 0.54 14.49 16.07
C THR A 139 -0.01 14.93 17.43
N ALA A 140 0.79 14.89 18.50
CA ALA A 140 0.39 15.38 19.82
C ALA A 140 0.11 16.89 19.82
N THR A 141 1.00 17.69 19.24
CA THR A 141 0.82 19.15 19.15
C THR A 141 -0.37 19.53 18.26
N ALA A 142 -0.58 18.84 17.14
CA ALA A 142 -1.73 19.06 16.26
C ALA A 142 -3.08 18.68 16.90
N ALA A 143 -3.11 17.64 17.74
CA ALA A 143 -4.33 17.21 18.45
C ALA A 143 -4.67 18.07 19.67
N THR A 144 -3.68 18.77 20.23
CA THR A 144 -3.82 19.61 21.43
C THR A 144 -5.00 20.61 21.36
N PRO A 145 -5.17 21.42 20.29
CA PRO A 145 -6.29 22.37 20.22
C PRO A 145 -7.66 21.69 20.20
N VAL A 146 -7.79 20.53 19.54
CA VAL A 146 -9.05 19.79 19.49
C VAL A 146 -9.40 19.22 20.86
N VAL A 147 -8.44 18.60 21.53
CA VAL A 147 -8.62 18.05 22.90
C VAL A 147 -8.94 19.18 23.88
N ALA A 148 -8.25 20.31 23.79
CA ALA A 148 -8.53 21.48 24.61
C ALA A 148 -9.97 21.96 24.41
N LEU A 149 -10.43 22.11 23.16
CA LEU A 149 -11.77 22.58 22.85
C LEU A 149 -12.86 21.61 23.35
N VAL A 150 -12.64 20.31 23.22
CA VAL A 150 -13.54 19.28 23.77
C VAL A 150 -13.56 19.33 25.30
N SER A 151 -12.40 19.50 25.95
CA SER A 151 -12.34 19.60 27.42
C SER A 151 -13.02 20.87 27.96
N PHE A 152 -12.84 22.01 27.29
CA PHE A 152 -13.48 23.27 27.65
C PHE A 152 -15.00 23.22 27.45
N THR A 153 -15.48 22.57 26.39
CA THR A 153 -16.93 22.43 26.14
C THR A 153 -17.58 21.49 27.16
N LEU A 154 -16.94 20.37 27.51
CA LEU A 154 -17.41 19.46 28.56
C LEU A 154 -17.44 20.13 29.94
N THR A 155 -16.38 20.83 30.33
CA THR A 155 -16.32 21.54 31.62
C THR A 155 -17.34 22.67 31.70
N ALA A 156 -17.51 23.44 30.63
CA ALA A 156 -18.55 24.48 30.57
C ALA A 156 -19.97 23.89 30.65
N GLY A 157 -20.21 22.74 30.02
CA GLY A 157 -21.47 22.00 30.10
C GLY A 157 -21.77 21.52 31.53
N LEU A 158 -20.79 20.90 32.18
CA LEU A 158 -20.91 20.44 33.57
C LEU A 158 -21.17 21.60 34.54
N LEU A 159 -20.43 22.70 34.41
CA LEU A 159 -20.63 23.91 35.24
C LEU A 159 -22.04 24.48 35.06
N ARG A 160 -22.56 24.56 33.83
CA ARG A 160 -23.93 25.01 33.56
C ARG A 160 -24.97 24.09 34.20
N CYS A 161 -24.78 22.77 34.12
CA CYS A 161 -25.66 21.81 34.78
C CYS A 161 -25.64 21.96 36.31
N CYS A 162 -24.45 22.05 36.93
CA CYS A 162 -24.32 22.24 38.37
C CYS A 162 -24.95 23.55 38.85
N LEU A 163 -24.72 24.66 38.13
CA LEU A 163 -25.33 25.96 38.46
C LEU A 163 -26.86 25.94 38.29
N ALA A 164 -27.38 25.25 37.28
CA ALA A 164 -28.82 25.11 37.08
C ALA A 164 -29.49 24.30 38.21
N VAL A 165 -28.87 23.20 38.65
CA VAL A 165 -29.34 22.39 39.78
C VAL A 165 -29.28 23.19 41.09
N TRP A 166 -28.20 23.92 41.33
CA TRP A 166 -28.06 24.75 42.53
C TRP A 166 -29.11 25.87 42.60
N ARG A 167 -29.37 26.57 41.48
CA ARG A 167 -30.44 27.58 41.41
C ARG A 167 -31.82 26.99 41.68
N ARG A 168 -32.12 25.79 41.19
CA ARG A 168 -33.39 25.09 41.47
C ARG A 168 -33.53 24.75 42.95
N HIS A 169 -32.45 24.29 43.60
CA HIS A 169 -32.46 24.03 45.05
C HIS A 169 -32.66 25.30 45.88
N GLN A 170 -32.03 26.42 45.51
CA GLN A 170 -32.27 27.70 46.21
C GLN A 170 -33.72 28.18 46.06
N ALA A 171 -34.29 28.08 44.85
CA ALA A 171 -35.70 28.44 44.62
C ALA A 171 -36.67 27.56 45.43
N ALA A 172 -36.38 26.26 45.57
CA ALA A 172 -37.18 25.34 46.37
C ALA A 172 -37.12 25.65 47.88
N MET A 173 -35.96 26.08 48.40
CA MET A 173 -35.84 26.46 49.82
C MET A 173 -36.62 27.73 50.16
N VAL A 174 -36.64 28.72 49.27
CA VAL A 174 -37.38 29.98 49.48
C VAL A 174 -38.90 29.72 49.53
N LEU A 175 -39.42 28.83 48.69
CA LEU A 175 -40.85 28.48 48.68
C LEU A 175 -41.30 27.65 49.89
N SER A 176 -40.38 26.97 50.59
CA SER A 176 -40.71 26.22 51.81
C SER A 176 -40.80 27.08 53.08
N GLN A 177 -40.37 28.35 53.01
CA GLN A 177 -40.38 29.30 54.13
C GLN A 177 -41.52 30.32 54.07
N SER A 178 -42.28 30.36 52.96
CA SER A 178 -43.51 31.13 52.78
C SER A 178 -44.75 30.28 53.03
#